data_AF-A0A1B8ELT8-F1
#
_entry.id   AF-A0A1B8ELT8-F1
#
_cell.length_a   1.000
_cell.length_b   1.000
_cell.length_c   1.000
_cell.angle_alpha   90.00
_cell.angle_beta   90.00
_cell.angle_gamma   90.00
#
_symmetry.space_group_name_H-M   'P 1'
#
loop_
_entity.id
_entity.type
_entity.pdbx_description
1 polymer ?
#
loop_
_entity_poly.entity_id
_entity_poly.type
_entity_poly.pdbx_seq_one_letter_code
_entity_poly.pdbx_strand_id
1 'polypeptide(L)'
;MSIQASRSDTTNDDIDALNLHQSQYFTKYQSLQAPTFVYESPKNETPQRTTSLPPISLPSTFLPPLRLNSTLDIAKNQRLADSAAAAVPSASSGLLKPEIWKKTFFWPNDWTTTQCACLMRHFVDFIAPWASSSSVNLRPPSARHLAQAPRFKNRAGVVEYQGIPLYNLTSETAIQYHNAVLAYLIELSKDAEHVRDKDLLAAAVILQYYEEHQTLVTSEESETVLRTFQIFMNGQVDAISSPSRKIFSQETQTSTPFHIESAINGCTADVTLLQHASFRVALRQEITSAFMKQRPIRLHTDAWSWPRSFAKADDTVWANRLIVFCADVLQFCFGGDISSSNGKVQRWNELKDFENSWESHKPLSFSSIHYKEPNHHNGEIFPQIWYLADTHVSGLLYLDLARILLIAYDPTVPRLGPGVAAALRGISAKIRDIVLRICGVALSNNPSESSLLIAQMAIAVCGEHFTDRDQQIGMLDLLHKLEVEYARPTAAIVRDLERAWSCDS
;
A
#
# COMPACT_ATOMS: atom_id res chain seq x y z
N MET A 1 -2.39 -64.35 15.02
CA MET A 1 -2.89 -64.71 13.69
C MET A 1 -3.44 -63.43 13.07
N SER A 2 -2.69 -62.61 12.34
CA SER A 2 -1.39 -62.80 11.65
C SER A 2 -1.46 -63.68 10.40
N ILE A 3 -2.04 -63.13 9.32
CA ILE A 3 -1.80 -63.37 7.87
C ILE A 3 -2.32 -62.06 7.23
N GLN A 4 -1.59 -61.12 6.62
CA GLN A 4 -0.38 -61.08 5.77
C GLN A 4 -0.61 -61.63 4.35
N ALA A 5 -0.86 -60.71 3.39
CA ALA A 5 -0.97 -61.02 1.96
C ALA A 5 0.08 -60.24 1.16
N SER A 6 0.93 -60.97 0.44
CA SER A 6 1.78 -60.49 -0.66
C SER A 6 0.98 -60.50 -1.96
N ARG A 7 1.06 -59.47 -2.83
CA ARG A 7 1.87 -59.36 -4.07
C ARG A 7 1.26 -58.22 -4.93
N SER A 8 1.87 -57.65 -5.96
CA SER A 8 3.26 -57.68 -6.52
C SER A 8 3.42 -56.52 -7.50
N ASP A 9 4.65 -56.12 -7.82
CA ASP A 9 4.95 -55.10 -8.83
C ASP A 9 4.57 -55.53 -10.26
N THR A 10 4.05 -54.58 -11.05
CA THR A 10 4.49 -54.30 -12.44
C THR A 10 3.95 -52.95 -12.93
N THR A 11 4.87 -52.03 -13.25
CA THR A 11 4.86 -51.05 -14.36
C THR A 11 3.55 -50.36 -14.78
N ASN A 12 3.55 -49.02 -14.70
CA ASN A 12 2.71 -48.16 -15.55
C ASN A 12 3.52 -46.91 -15.97
N ASP A 13 4.25 -47.02 -17.09
CA ASP A 13 4.80 -45.88 -17.82
C ASP A 13 3.66 -45.24 -18.64
N ASP A 14 2.98 -44.21 -18.11
CA ASP A 14 2.00 -43.43 -18.89
C ASP A 14 1.54 -42.10 -18.20
N ILE A 15 2.49 -41.29 -17.70
CA ILE A 15 2.18 -39.97 -17.09
C ILE A 15 2.93 -38.78 -17.73
N ASP A 16 4.00 -38.99 -18.49
CA ASP A 16 4.81 -37.89 -19.07
C ASP A 16 4.31 -37.35 -20.43
N ALA A 17 3.31 -37.96 -21.06
CA ALA A 17 2.85 -37.57 -22.41
C ALA A 17 1.88 -36.37 -22.45
N LEU A 18 1.24 -36.00 -21.33
CA LEU A 18 0.18 -34.99 -21.30
C LEU A 18 0.66 -33.55 -21.00
N ASN A 19 1.86 -33.38 -20.46
CA ASN A 19 2.41 -32.05 -20.13
C ASN A 19 3.09 -31.31 -21.29
N LEU A 20 3.32 -31.95 -22.45
CA LEU A 20 4.09 -31.34 -23.54
C LEU A 20 3.28 -30.48 -24.53
N HIS A 21 1.94 -30.58 -24.54
CA HIS A 21 1.11 -29.93 -25.56
C HIS A 21 0.51 -28.56 -25.18
N GLN A 22 0.58 -28.13 -23.92
CA GLN A 22 0.17 -26.76 -23.51
C GLN A 22 1.30 -25.72 -23.62
N SER A 23 2.55 -26.14 -23.88
CA SER A 23 3.71 -25.23 -23.83
C SER A 23 4.01 -24.47 -25.14
N GLN A 24 3.22 -24.64 -26.21
CA GLN A 24 3.58 -24.15 -27.56
C GLN A 24 2.84 -22.89 -28.07
N TYR A 25 2.03 -22.22 -27.25
CA TYR A 25 1.30 -20.99 -27.64
C TYR A 25 1.56 -19.76 -26.74
N PHE A 26 2.76 -19.63 -26.17
CA PHE A 26 3.18 -18.40 -25.47
C PHE A 26 4.59 -17.95 -25.89
N THR A 27 4.68 -17.18 -26.98
CA THR A 27 5.93 -16.49 -27.36
C THR A 27 5.63 -15.17 -28.08
N LYS A 28 5.19 -14.14 -27.35
CA LYS A 28 5.07 -12.78 -27.94
C LYS A 28 5.20 -11.57 -27.00
N TYR A 29 6.00 -11.67 -25.93
CA TYR A 29 6.53 -10.49 -25.24
C TYR A 29 8.02 -10.70 -24.91
N GLN A 30 8.85 -10.50 -25.92
CA GLN A 30 10.31 -10.46 -25.76
C GLN A 30 10.71 -9.05 -25.32
N SER A 31 11.54 -8.95 -24.29
CA SER A 31 11.96 -7.67 -23.71
C SER A 31 12.79 -6.83 -24.69
N LEU A 32 12.36 -5.59 -24.93
CA LEU A 32 13.16 -4.59 -25.62
C LEU A 32 14.38 -4.24 -24.76
N GLN A 33 15.53 -4.82 -25.08
CA GLN A 33 16.81 -4.37 -24.53
C GLN A 33 17.11 -2.96 -25.03
N ALA A 34 17.36 -2.03 -24.11
CA ALA A 34 17.78 -0.68 -24.46
C ALA A 34 19.17 -0.73 -25.13
N PRO A 35 19.40 -0.04 -26.26
CA PRO A 35 20.70 -0.04 -26.92
C PRO A 35 21.73 0.71 -26.09
N THR A 36 22.84 0.04 -25.79
CA THR A 36 23.99 0.63 -25.08
C THR A 36 24.72 1.63 -25.98
N PHE A 37 24.44 2.92 -25.83
CA PHE A 37 25.20 3.96 -26.51
C PHE A 37 26.60 4.12 -25.89
N VAL A 38 27.61 3.62 -26.59
CA VAL A 38 29.02 3.91 -26.32
C VAL A 38 29.32 5.32 -26.86
N TYR A 39 29.71 6.24 -25.99
CA TYR A 39 30.14 7.58 -26.38
C TYR A 39 31.60 7.54 -26.85
N GLU A 40 31.83 7.52 -28.17
CA GLU A 40 33.16 7.69 -28.74
C GLU A 40 33.59 9.17 -28.69
N SER A 41 34.77 9.42 -28.13
CA SER A 41 35.33 10.77 -27.99
C SER A 41 36.15 11.15 -29.25
N PRO A 42 35.85 12.29 -29.92
CA PRO A 42 36.61 12.71 -31.10
C PRO A 42 38.00 13.23 -30.73
N LYS A 43 39.02 12.85 -31.51
CA LYS A 43 40.40 13.32 -31.34
C LYS A 43 40.67 14.64 -32.07
N ASN A 44 41.44 15.50 -31.41
CA ASN A 44 42.35 16.52 -31.95
C ASN A 44 41.99 17.28 -33.25
N GLU A 45 41.62 18.55 -33.09
CA GLU A 45 42.17 19.63 -33.93
C GLU A 45 42.59 20.82 -33.05
N THR A 46 43.66 21.52 -33.44
CA THR A 46 44.21 22.72 -32.77
C THR A 46 44.42 23.80 -33.83
N PRO A 47 44.22 25.10 -33.52
CA PRO A 47 45.40 25.93 -33.27
C PRO A 47 45.24 27.14 -32.30
N GLN A 48 46.38 27.50 -31.67
CA GLN A 48 46.95 28.84 -31.30
C GLN A 48 46.08 30.13 -31.42
N ARG A 49 46.21 31.21 -30.60
CA ARG A 49 47.22 31.63 -29.59
C ARG A 49 46.69 32.81 -28.70
N THR A 50 47.19 32.96 -27.45
CA THR A 50 47.33 34.22 -26.63
C THR A 50 46.13 35.18 -26.46
N THR A 51 45.68 35.56 -25.26
CA THR A 51 46.41 36.42 -24.29
C THR A 51 45.98 36.25 -22.81
N SER A 52 46.75 36.83 -21.88
CA SER A 52 46.73 36.65 -20.41
C SER A 52 45.77 37.53 -19.60
N LEU A 53 45.34 37.07 -18.42
CA LEU A 53 45.17 37.82 -17.16
C LEU A 53 45.34 36.86 -15.95
N PRO A 54 45.67 37.33 -14.72
CA PRO A 54 46.32 36.52 -13.67
C PRO A 54 45.34 35.77 -12.72
N PRO A 55 45.81 34.73 -12.00
CA PRO A 55 45.02 34.05 -10.97
C PRO A 55 44.88 34.91 -9.71
N ILE A 56 43.66 34.96 -9.16
CA ILE A 56 43.36 35.62 -7.88
C ILE A 56 43.77 34.69 -6.73
N SER A 57 44.60 35.19 -5.82
CA SER A 57 45.07 34.48 -4.64
C SER A 57 43.93 34.23 -3.63
N LEU A 58 43.64 32.97 -3.31
CA LEU A 58 42.88 32.58 -2.12
C LEU A 58 43.85 32.31 -0.95
N PRO A 59 43.57 32.78 0.27
CA PRO A 59 44.51 32.69 1.39
C PRO A 59 44.69 31.24 1.87
N SER A 60 45.94 30.86 2.10
CA SER A 60 46.30 29.56 2.65
C SER A 60 46.03 29.52 4.16
N THR A 61 44.85 29.05 4.56
CA THR A 61 44.59 28.63 5.94
C THR A 61 45.28 27.30 6.20
N PHE A 62 46.43 27.35 6.86
CA PHE A 62 47.11 26.18 7.42
C PHE A 62 46.15 25.42 8.35
N LEU A 63 45.70 24.24 7.91
CA LEU A 63 45.21 23.22 8.85
C LEU A 63 46.43 22.64 9.57
N PRO A 64 46.45 22.60 10.92
CA PRO A 64 47.50 21.91 11.64
C PRO A 64 47.47 20.42 11.30
N PRO A 65 48.62 19.73 11.25
CA PRO A 65 48.65 18.30 10.97
C PRO A 65 47.89 17.55 12.07
N LEU A 66 46.73 17.01 11.72
CA LEU A 66 46.01 16.06 12.57
C LEU A 66 46.97 14.89 12.84
N ARG A 67 47.41 14.78 14.10
CA ARG A 67 48.16 13.61 14.56
C ARG A 67 47.33 12.37 14.22
N LEU A 68 47.98 11.40 13.60
CA LEU A 68 47.39 10.11 13.27
C LEU A 68 47.17 9.29 14.55
N ASN A 69 46.21 9.71 15.37
CA ASN A 69 45.74 8.93 16.50
C ASN A 69 44.99 7.73 15.92
N SER A 70 45.57 6.56 16.12
CA SER A 70 45.11 5.27 15.62
C SER A 70 43.86 4.77 16.35
N THR A 71 42.74 5.44 16.11
CA THR A 71 41.38 4.97 16.41
C THR A 71 40.41 5.40 15.30
N LEU A 72 40.82 5.21 14.05
CA LEU A 72 39.84 4.90 13.00
C LEU A 72 39.39 3.44 13.19
N ASP A 73 38.71 3.19 14.30
CA ASP A 73 37.81 2.07 14.42
C ASP A 73 36.72 2.30 13.36
N ILE A 74 36.95 1.74 12.18
CA ILE A 74 35.88 1.30 11.30
C ILE A 74 35.05 0.38 12.19
N ALA A 75 33.97 0.93 12.75
CA ALA A 75 33.11 0.21 13.67
C ALA A 75 32.62 -1.04 12.95
N LYS A 76 33.27 -2.17 13.27
CA LYS A 76 32.70 -3.50 13.07
C LYS A 76 31.45 -3.49 13.92
N ASN A 77 30.33 -3.10 13.33
CA ASN A 77 29.01 -3.24 13.94
C ASN A 77 28.95 -4.69 14.42
N GLN A 78 29.04 -4.91 15.73
CA GLN A 78 29.06 -6.25 16.34
C GLN A 78 27.62 -6.78 16.32
N ARG A 79 27.12 -7.01 15.10
CA ARG A 79 25.79 -7.56 14.88
C ARG A 79 25.76 -8.93 15.50
N LEU A 80 24.79 -9.17 16.38
CA LEU A 80 24.60 -10.48 16.98
C LEU A 80 24.33 -11.52 15.89
N ALA A 81 24.67 -12.77 16.20
CA ALA A 81 24.26 -13.90 15.39
C ALA A 81 22.73 -13.93 15.25
N ASP A 82 22.24 -14.31 14.09
CA ASP A 82 20.80 -14.30 13.78
C ASP A 82 19.99 -15.28 14.65
N SER A 83 20.63 -16.13 15.44
CA SER A 83 20.00 -16.98 16.47
C SER A 83 19.33 -16.21 17.61
N ALA A 84 19.57 -14.90 17.73
CA ALA A 84 18.88 -14.00 18.66
C ALA A 84 17.71 -13.22 18.01
N ALA A 85 17.41 -13.46 16.73
CA ALA A 85 16.30 -12.82 16.03
C ALA A 85 14.96 -13.14 16.72
N ALA A 86 14.13 -12.11 16.93
CA ALA A 86 12.83 -12.17 17.62
C ALA A 86 12.86 -12.53 19.13
N ALA A 87 14.02 -12.53 19.80
CA ALA A 87 14.07 -12.66 21.27
C ALA A 87 13.54 -11.39 21.98
N VAL A 88 12.32 -11.46 22.52
CA VAL A 88 11.67 -10.36 23.25
C VAL A 88 12.05 -10.40 24.74
N PRO A 89 12.46 -9.28 25.37
CA PRO A 89 12.56 -9.21 26.83
C PRO A 89 11.20 -9.51 27.49
N SER A 90 11.17 -10.27 28.59
CA SER A 90 9.91 -10.56 29.27
C SER A 90 9.23 -9.27 29.76
N ALA A 91 7.89 -9.25 29.79
CA ALA A 91 7.15 -8.10 30.33
C ALA A 91 7.54 -7.78 31.80
N SER A 92 7.94 -8.81 32.56
CA SER A 92 8.45 -8.70 33.92
C SER A 92 9.85 -8.06 34.04
N SER A 93 10.60 -7.88 32.94
CA SER A 93 11.95 -7.31 32.97
C SER A 93 12.00 -5.79 33.17
N GLY A 94 10.87 -5.10 33.01
CA GLY A 94 10.80 -3.63 33.05
C GLY A 94 11.43 -2.90 31.86
N LEU A 95 12.17 -3.61 30.98
CA LEU A 95 12.84 -3.05 29.80
C LEU A 95 11.88 -2.48 28.75
N LEU A 96 10.60 -2.85 28.82
CA LEU A 96 9.54 -2.43 27.89
C LEU A 96 9.02 -1.00 28.14
N LYS A 97 9.35 -0.35 29.27
CA LYS A 97 8.87 1.01 29.58
C LYS A 97 9.27 2.04 28.51
N PRO A 98 8.36 2.96 28.11
CA PRO A 98 8.63 3.94 27.05
C PRO A 98 9.89 4.81 27.18
N GLU A 99 10.30 5.18 28.39
CA GLU A 99 11.57 5.89 28.60
C GLU A 99 12.81 4.99 28.49
N ILE A 100 12.67 3.69 28.77
CA ILE A 100 13.76 2.72 28.75
C ILE A 100 13.99 2.25 27.32
N TRP A 101 12.96 1.81 26.59
CA TRP A 101 13.19 1.34 25.21
C TRP A 101 13.68 2.45 24.27
N LYS A 102 13.22 3.71 24.39
CA LYS A 102 13.77 4.80 23.56
C LYS A 102 15.26 5.07 23.82
N LYS A 103 15.78 4.73 25.01
CA LYS A 103 17.20 4.81 25.36
C LYS A 103 17.99 3.54 25.04
N THR A 104 17.34 2.37 25.05
CA THR A 104 17.98 1.05 24.91
C THR A 104 17.88 0.49 23.49
N PHE A 105 16.71 0.63 22.84
CA PHE A 105 16.39 0.09 21.51
C PHE A 105 16.40 1.18 20.43
N PHE A 106 17.44 2.02 20.41
CA PHE A 106 17.74 2.90 19.25
C PHE A 106 18.22 2.05 18.06
N TRP A 107 18.20 2.57 16.83
CA TRP A 107 18.66 1.82 15.65
C TRP A 107 19.87 2.48 14.98
N PRO A 108 20.96 1.72 14.68
CA PRO A 108 21.26 0.35 15.11
C PRO A 108 21.76 0.31 16.58
N ASN A 109 21.58 -0.82 17.26
CA ASN A 109 22.04 -1.08 18.63
C ASN A 109 22.77 -2.43 18.75
N ASP A 110 23.28 -2.73 19.94
CA ASP A 110 24.01 -3.97 20.25
C ASP A 110 23.18 -5.26 20.09
N TRP A 111 21.85 -5.17 20.01
CA TRP A 111 20.94 -6.29 19.73
C TRP A 111 20.60 -6.46 18.23
N THR A 112 21.16 -5.62 17.36
CA THR A 112 20.81 -5.60 15.93
C THR A 112 21.51 -6.74 15.18
N THR A 113 20.76 -7.80 14.86
CA THR A 113 21.24 -8.93 14.04
C THR A 113 21.38 -8.55 12.56
N THR A 114 22.06 -9.41 11.77
CA THR A 114 22.16 -9.23 10.32
C THR A 114 20.80 -9.43 9.64
N GLN A 115 20.00 -10.37 10.11
CA GLN A 115 18.60 -10.55 9.71
C GLN A 115 17.81 -9.28 9.94
N CYS A 116 17.78 -8.72 11.14
CA CYS A 116 17.07 -7.46 11.42
C CYS A 116 17.55 -6.32 10.51
N ALA A 117 18.85 -6.23 10.22
CA ALA A 117 19.37 -5.22 9.30
C ALA A 117 18.90 -5.41 7.85
N CYS A 118 18.78 -6.65 7.38
CA CYS A 118 18.20 -6.96 6.07
C CYS A 118 16.68 -6.68 6.03
N LEU A 119 15.95 -7.00 7.11
CA LEU A 119 14.54 -6.67 7.25
C LEU A 119 14.29 -5.14 7.21
N MET A 120 15.13 -4.37 7.90
CA MET A 120 15.05 -2.91 7.91
C MET A 120 15.46 -2.30 6.55
N ARG A 121 16.51 -2.84 5.90
CA ARG A 121 16.89 -2.42 4.54
C ARG A 121 15.75 -2.70 3.54
N HIS A 122 15.18 -3.90 3.56
CA HIS A 122 13.99 -4.23 2.78
C HIS A 122 12.80 -3.31 3.12
N PHE A 123 12.60 -2.95 4.39
CA PHE A 123 11.57 -1.99 4.78
C PHE A 123 11.82 -0.64 4.11
N VAL A 124 13.01 -0.07 4.24
CA VAL A 124 13.37 1.23 3.64
C VAL A 124 13.26 1.23 2.11
N ASP A 125 13.75 0.18 1.45
CA ASP A 125 13.85 0.13 -0.01
C ASP A 125 12.50 -0.17 -0.69
N PHE A 126 11.59 -0.89 0.00
CA PHE A 126 10.38 -1.45 -0.64
C PHE A 126 9.06 -1.21 0.10
N ILE A 127 9.08 -0.86 1.39
CA ILE A 127 7.88 -0.64 2.20
C ILE A 127 7.74 0.84 2.53
N ALA A 128 8.74 1.48 3.13
CA ALA A 128 8.74 2.87 3.58
C ALA A 128 8.30 3.94 2.55
N PRO A 129 8.54 3.82 1.22
CA PRO A 129 8.03 4.78 0.24
C PRO A 129 6.51 5.04 0.34
N TRP A 130 5.75 4.01 0.78
CA TRP A 130 4.35 4.07 1.24
C TRP A 130 3.96 5.29 2.09
N ALA A 131 4.83 5.76 2.96
CA ALA A 131 4.53 6.87 3.88
C ALA A 131 4.77 8.26 3.26
N SER A 132 5.49 8.32 2.13
CA SER A 132 5.95 9.58 1.51
C SER A 132 5.34 9.85 0.14
N SER A 133 4.85 8.85 -0.58
CA SER A 133 4.21 9.00 -1.89
C SER A 133 2.68 8.93 -1.78
N SER A 134 1.96 9.53 -2.73
CA SER A 134 0.49 9.39 -2.79
C SER A 134 0.07 8.11 -3.51
N SER A 135 0.93 7.52 -4.35
CA SER A 135 0.89 6.08 -4.62
C SER A 135 1.33 5.30 -3.40
N VAL A 136 0.81 4.09 -3.29
CA VAL A 136 0.88 3.29 -2.09
C VAL A 136 1.49 1.95 -2.54
N ASN A 137 2.63 1.56 -1.94
CA ASN A 137 3.28 0.29 -2.22
C ASN A 137 3.18 -0.58 -0.97
N LEU A 138 2.03 -1.24 -0.87
CA LEU A 138 1.49 -1.76 0.37
C LEU A 138 2.04 -3.16 0.70
N ARG A 139 3.36 -3.35 0.68
CA ARG A 139 3.95 -4.70 0.85
C ARG A 139 3.77 -5.24 2.27
N PRO A 140 3.49 -6.54 2.47
CA PRO A 140 3.48 -7.14 3.80
C PRO A 140 4.80 -6.87 4.54
N PRO A 141 4.80 -6.71 5.88
CA PRO A 141 6.01 -6.39 6.63
C PRO A 141 7.19 -7.31 6.32
N SER A 142 8.40 -6.73 6.25
CA SER A 142 9.58 -7.32 5.57
C SER A 142 9.83 -8.79 5.86
N ALA A 143 9.68 -9.22 7.11
CA ALA A 143 9.88 -10.61 7.52
C ALA A 143 8.97 -11.58 6.76
N ARG A 144 7.68 -11.23 6.63
CA ARG A 144 6.69 -12.03 5.92
C ARG A 144 6.90 -11.98 4.42
N HIS A 145 7.11 -10.79 3.84
CA HIS A 145 7.29 -10.66 2.38
C HIS A 145 8.48 -11.48 1.88
N LEU A 146 9.62 -11.40 2.57
CA LEU A 146 10.82 -12.18 2.24
C LEU A 146 10.62 -13.68 2.47
N ALA A 147 9.93 -14.09 3.55
CA ALA A 147 9.67 -15.51 3.83
C ALA A 147 8.64 -16.16 2.88
N GLN A 148 7.69 -15.39 2.34
CA GLN A 148 6.61 -15.91 1.50
C GLN A 148 6.96 -15.85 0.00
N ALA A 149 7.47 -14.74 -0.52
CA ALA A 149 7.63 -14.55 -1.96
C ALA A 149 8.73 -15.46 -2.56
N PRO A 150 8.42 -16.32 -3.56
CA PRO A 150 9.39 -17.30 -4.09
C PRO A 150 10.68 -16.70 -4.64
N ARG A 151 10.63 -15.46 -5.17
CA ARG A 151 11.79 -14.74 -5.73
C ARG A 151 12.94 -14.50 -4.74
N PHE A 152 12.67 -14.55 -3.43
CA PHE A 152 13.71 -14.40 -2.40
C PHE A 152 14.20 -15.75 -1.86
N LYS A 153 13.80 -16.88 -2.45
CA LYS A 153 14.28 -18.21 -2.04
C LYS A 153 15.33 -18.69 -3.01
N ASN A 154 16.50 -19.06 -2.49
CA ASN A 154 17.56 -19.66 -3.31
C ASN A 154 17.25 -21.13 -3.63
N ARG A 155 18.16 -21.80 -4.36
CA ARG A 155 17.97 -23.19 -4.80
C ARG A 155 17.81 -24.20 -3.66
N ALA A 156 18.21 -23.86 -2.43
CA ALA A 156 18.02 -24.68 -1.24
C ALA A 156 16.74 -24.33 -0.45
N GLY A 157 15.90 -23.43 -0.96
CA GLY A 157 14.68 -22.95 -0.30
C GLY A 157 14.92 -21.90 0.80
N VAL A 158 16.18 -21.53 1.06
CA VAL A 158 16.56 -20.55 2.09
C VAL A 158 16.27 -19.14 1.59
N VAL A 159 15.74 -18.29 2.46
CA VAL A 159 15.46 -16.88 2.16
C VAL A 159 16.78 -16.11 2.03
N GLU A 160 16.92 -15.30 0.99
CA GLU A 160 18.12 -14.58 0.63
C GLU A 160 17.78 -13.16 0.18
N TYR A 161 18.50 -12.17 0.72
CA TYR A 161 18.30 -10.75 0.38
C TYR A 161 19.64 -10.10 0.05
N GLN A 162 19.76 -9.54 -1.17
CA GLN A 162 20.99 -8.89 -1.67
C GLN A 162 22.25 -9.79 -1.53
N GLY A 163 22.10 -11.11 -1.73
CA GLY A 163 23.19 -12.09 -1.59
C GLY A 163 23.48 -12.54 -0.16
N ILE A 164 22.69 -12.10 0.83
CA ILE A 164 22.82 -12.48 2.25
C ILE A 164 21.77 -13.55 2.58
N PRO A 165 22.16 -14.80 2.89
CA PRO A 165 21.22 -15.84 3.30
C PRO A 165 20.75 -15.61 4.75
N LEU A 166 19.43 -15.68 4.95
CA LEU A 166 18.73 -15.43 6.20
C LEU A 166 18.17 -16.74 6.75
N TYR A 167 19.05 -17.61 7.25
CA TYR A 167 18.72 -18.98 7.66
C TYR A 167 17.60 -19.09 8.70
N ASN A 168 17.46 -18.09 9.57
CA ASN A 168 16.45 -18.07 10.62
C ASN A 168 15.17 -17.34 10.19
N LEU A 169 15.09 -16.79 8.98
CA LEU A 169 13.90 -16.09 8.51
C LEU A 169 12.91 -17.07 7.90
N THR A 170 12.03 -17.60 8.75
CA THR A 170 10.92 -18.48 8.36
C THR A 170 9.57 -17.78 8.52
N SER A 171 8.52 -18.33 7.91
CA SER A 171 7.12 -17.89 8.13
C SER A 171 6.74 -17.88 9.62
N GLU A 172 7.29 -18.81 10.42
CA GLU A 172 7.07 -18.87 11.86
C GLU A 172 7.74 -17.68 12.57
N THR A 173 9.00 -17.36 12.26
CA THR A 173 9.67 -16.19 12.86
C THR A 173 9.01 -14.86 12.47
N ALA A 174 8.41 -14.78 11.27
CA ALA A 174 7.59 -13.62 10.88
C ALA A 174 6.36 -13.44 11.79
N ILE A 175 5.72 -14.55 12.20
CA ILE A 175 4.61 -14.54 13.18
C ILE A 175 5.13 -14.20 14.58
N GLN A 176 6.32 -14.69 14.98
CA GLN A 176 6.93 -14.33 16.26
C GLN A 176 7.21 -12.82 16.36
N TYR A 177 7.74 -12.19 15.31
CA TYR A 177 7.89 -10.73 15.24
C TYR A 177 6.55 -10.00 15.36
N HIS A 178 5.48 -10.48 14.69
CA HIS A 178 4.15 -9.89 14.81
C HIS A 178 3.64 -9.95 16.26
N ASN A 179 3.65 -11.15 16.86
CA ASN A 179 3.14 -11.39 18.22
C ASN A 179 3.91 -10.57 19.27
N ALA A 180 5.22 -10.40 19.07
CA ALA A 180 6.07 -9.55 19.90
C ALA A 180 5.60 -8.08 19.91
N VAL A 181 5.38 -7.50 18.73
CA VAL A 181 4.92 -6.11 18.58
C VAL A 181 3.49 -5.95 19.12
N LEU A 182 2.61 -6.91 18.88
CA LEU A 182 1.25 -6.91 19.42
C LEU A 182 1.25 -6.89 20.96
N ALA A 183 1.99 -7.81 21.59
CA ALA A 183 2.08 -7.88 23.05
C ALA A 183 2.65 -6.58 23.65
N TYR A 184 3.61 -5.96 22.96
CA TYR A 184 4.16 -4.65 23.35
C TYR A 184 3.12 -3.54 23.31
N LEU A 185 2.39 -3.41 22.19
CA LEU A 185 1.36 -2.39 22.02
C LEU A 185 0.21 -2.57 23.01
N ILE A 186 -0.21 -3.80 23.32
CA ILE A 186 -1.24 -4.10 24.34
C ILE A 186 -0.77 -3.66 25.74
N GLU A 187 0.49 -3.89 26.10
CA GLU A 187 0.99 -3.49 27.42
C GLU A 187 1.04 -1.96 27.55
N LEU A 188 1.50 -1.27 26.50
CA LEU A 188 1.59 0.18 26.48
C LEU A 188 0.24 0.89 26.35
N SER A 189 -0.77 0.26 25.73
CA SER A 189 -2.11 0.85 25.57
C SER A 189 -2.86 1.07 26.89
N LYS A 190 -2.33 0.55 28.01
CA LYS A 190 -2.86 0.74 29.37
C LYS A 190 -2.58 2.13 29.96
N ASP A 191 -1.66 2.89 29.37
CA ASP A 191 -1.20 4.20 29.87
C ASP A 191 -1.56 5.31 28.88
N ALA A 192 -2.34 6.29 29.36
CA ALA A 192 -2.87 7.37 28.54
C ALA A 192 -1.79 8.27 27.91
N GLU A 193 -0.59 8.37 28.48
CA GLU A 193 0.50 9.13 27.89
C GLU A 193 1.17 8.34 26.76
N HIS A 194 1.27 7.01 26.88
CA HIS A 194 1.84 6.16 25.84
C HIS A 194 0.91 6.01 24.63
N VAL A 195 -0.41 5.98 24.83
CA VAL A 195 -1.38 6.00 23.71
C VAL A 195 -1.19 7.26 22.82
N ARG A 196 -0.68 8.36 23.39
CA ARG A 196 -0.37 9.62 22.69
C ARG A 196 1.00 9.62 22.00
N ASP A 197 1.78 8.55 22.09
CA ASP A 197 3.07 8.44 21.40
C ASP A 197 2.90 8.16 19.89
N LYS A 198 3.39 9.09 19.06
CA LYS A 198 3.35 9.02 17.60
C LYS A 198 4.11 7.82 17.01
N ASP A 199 5.14 7.32 17.69
CA ASP A 199 5.94 6.19 17.22
C ASP A 199 5.16 4.88 17.42
N LEU A 200 4.38 4.80 18.51
CA LEU A 200 3.49 3.67 18.80
C LEU A 200 2.24 3.68 17.91
N LEU A 201 1.71 4.86 17.57
CA LEU A 201 0.69 5.00 16.52
C LEU A 201 1.19 4.42 15.19
N ALA A 202 2.38 4.81 14.74
CA ALA A 202 2.96 4.30 13.49
C ALA A 202 3.17 2.78 13.54
N ALA A 203 3.66 2.24 14.67
CA ALA A 203 3.77 0.80 14.88
C ALA A 203 2.41 0.08 14.84
N ALA A 204 1.37 0.65 15.45
CA ALA A 204 0.01 0.09 15.42
C ALA A 204 -0.60 0.08 14.00
N VAL A 205 -0.38 1.13 13.21
CA VAL A 205 -0.80 1.22 11.80
C VAL A 205 -0.06 0.18 10.93
N ILE A 206 1.23 -0.04 11.17
CA ILE A 206 2.03 -1.10 10.51
C ILE A 206 1.56 -2.50 10.92
N LEU A 207 1.16 -2.69 12.18
CA LEU A 207 0.69 -3.99 12.68
C LEU A 207 -0.72 -4.32 12.19
N GLN A 208 -1.65 -3.35 12.21
CA GLN A 208 -2.98 -3.48 11.61
C GLN A 208 -2.88 -3.85 10.12
N TYR A 209 -1.85 -3.33 9.44
CA TYR A 209 -1.61 -3.68 8.05
C TYR A 209 -1.29 -5.17 7.82
N TYR A 210 -0.50 -5.76 8.73
CA TYR A 210 -0.15 -7.18 8.66
C TYR A 210 -1.40 -8.07 8.72
N GLU A 211 -2.37 -7.72 9.57
CA GLU A 211 -3.63 -8.45 9.72
C GLU A 211 -4.57 -8.27 8.53
N GLU A 212 -4.68 -7.08 7.97
CA GLU A 212 -5.51 -6.87 6.77
C GLU A 212 -5.05 -7.78 5.62
N HIS A 213 -3.73 -7.94 5.45
CA HIS A 213 -3.13 -8.88 4.49
C HIS A 213 -3.44 -10.38 4.81
N GLN A 214 -3.80 -10.72 6.04
CA GLN A 214 -4.25 -12.07 6.43
C GLN A 214 -5.75 -12.27 6.19
N THR A 215 -6.58 -11.27 6.49
CA THR A 215 -8.05 -11.44 6.56
C THR A 215 -8.76 -11.56 5.22
N LEU A 216 -8.04 -11.36 4.11
CA LEU A 216 -8.47 -11.77 2.76
C LEU A 216 -8.41 -13.31 2.53
N VAL A 217 -7.78 -14.06 3.45
CA VAL A 217 -7.64 -15.53 3.43
C VAL A 217 -8.41 -16.20 4.56
N THR A 218 -8.40 -15.58 5.74
CA THR A 218 -9.09 -16.07 6.95
C THR A 218 -10.21 -15.12 7.33
N SER A 219 -11.45 -15.63 7.41
CA SER A 219 -12.66 -14.83 7.65
C SER A 219 -12.72 -14.10 9.00
N GLU A 220 -11.76 -14.32 9.89
CA GLU A 220 -11.71 -13.75 11.23
C GLU A 220 -10.61 -12.66 11.30
N GLU A 221 -11.03 -11.41 11.53
CA GLU A 221 -10.14 -10.34 12.00
C GLU A 221 -9.65 -10.69 13.41
N SER A 222 -8.35 -10.53 13.68
CA SER A 222 -7.86 -10.51 15.06
C SER A 222 -8.45 -9.29 15.78
N GLU A 223 -9.56 -9.48 16.50
CA GLU A 223 -10.20 -8.44 17.29
C GLU A 223 -9.21 -7.74 18.23
N THR A 224 -8.21 -8.47 18.73
CA THR A 224 -7.17 -7.94 19.60
C THR A 224 -6.30 -6.89 18.90
N VAL A 225 -5.86 -7.14 17.66
CA VAL A 225 -5.06 -6.17 16.89
C VAL A 225 -5.91 -4.96 16.55
N LEU A 226 -7.14 -5.17 16.08
CA LEU A 226 -8.07 -4.08 15.74
C LEU A 226 -8.37 -3.18 16.95
N ARG A 227 -8.67 -3.76 18.12
CA ARG A 227 -8.89 -2.99 19.36
C ARG A 227 -7.63 -2.21 19.78
N THR A 228 -6.46 -2.83 19.68
CA THR A 228 -5.17 -2.17 20.00
C THR A 228 -4.94 -0.98 19.08
N PHE A 229 -5.12 -1.15 17.77
CA PHE A 229 -5.06 -0.09 16.78
C PHE A 229 -6.04 1.05 17.06
N GLN A 230 -7.30 0.72 17.38
CA GLN A 230 -8.33 1.71 17.73
C GLN A 230 -7.97 2.54 18.97
N ILE A 231 -7.35 1.93 19.99
CA ILE A 231 -6.91 2.66 21.19
C ILE A 231 -5.88 3.73 20.82
N PHE A 232 -4.83 3.37 20.06
CA PHE A 232 -3.81 4.32 19.61
C PHE A 232 -4.38 5.39 18.67
N MET A 233 -5.26 5.03 17.73
CA MET A 233 -5.92 6.01 16.85
C MET A 233 -6.77 7.02 17.63
N ASN A 234 -7.59 6.56 18.57
CA ASN A 234 -8.49 7.42 19.33
C ASN A 234 -7.76 8.34 20.29
N GLY A 235 -6.77 7.85 21.05
CA GLY A 235 -6.03 8.70 21.99
C GLY A 235 -5.17 9.78 21.31
N GLN A 236 -4.83 9.61 20.03
CA GLN A 236 -4.20 10.63 19.19
C GLN A 236 -5.19 11.71 18.76
N VAL A 237 -6.41 11.31 18.38
CA VAL A 237 -7.52 12.24 18.12
C VAL A 237 -7.86 13.03 19.38
N ASP A 238 -8.01 12.38 20.53
CA ASP A 238 -8.31 13.03 21.82
C ASP A 238 -7.24 14.07 22.21
N ALA A 239 -5.97 13.81 21.86
CA ALA A 239 -4.87 14.74 22.09
C ALA A 239 -4.91 15.96 21.15
N ILE A 240 -5.34 15.78 19.90
CA ILE A 240 -5.54 16.85 18.92
C ILE A 240 -6.74 17.72 19.32
N SER A 241 -7.85 17.09 19.72
CA SER A 241 -9.11 17.77 20.07
C SER A 241 -9.09 18.39 21.48
N SER A 242 -8.06 18.15 22.30
CA SER A 242 -7.87 18.76 23.64
C SER A 242 -6.54 19.52 23.77
N PRO A 243 -6.44 20.80 23.34
CA PRO A 243 -5.16 21.54 23.26
C PRO A 243 -4.46 21.88 24.60
N SER A 244 -4.96 21.40 25.73
CA SER A 244 -4.53 21.81 27.08
C SER A 244 -3.28 21.08 27.59
N ARG A 245 -2.13 21.22 26.91
CA ARG A 245 -0.81 21.04 27.56
C ARG A 245 0.31 21.83 26.89
N LYS A 246 1.24 22.35 27.71
CA LYS A 246 2.33 23.24 27.28
C LYS A 246 3.37 22.49 26.45
N ILE A 247 3.76 23.11 25.33
CA ILE A 247 4.85 22.70 24.43
C ILE A 247 6.20 22.76 25.18
N PHE A 248 7.08 21.78 24.96
CA PHE A 248 8.50 21.87 25.33
C PHE A 248 9.39 21.27 24.23
N SER A 249 10.60 21.83 24.11
CA SER A 249 11.66 21.52 23.13
C SER A 249 11.37 21.86 21.66
N GLN A 250 11.90 23.00 21.23
CA GLN A 250 12.25 23.23 19.82
C GLN A 250 13.37 22.27 19.41
N GLU A 251 13.12 21.42 18.42
CA GLU A 251 14.18 20.97 17.51
C GLU A 251 14.07 21.76 16.20
N THR A 252 15.21 22.11 15.63
CA THR A 252 15.35 23.10 14.55
C THR A 252 14.75 22.59 13.24
N GLN A 253 13.45 22.85 13.01
CA GLN A 253 12.79 22.49 11.76
C GLN A 253 13.20 23.45 10.64
N THR A 254 13.93 22.93 9.65
CA THR A 254 14.00 23.54 8.33
C THR A 254 12.60 23.55 7.71
N SER A 255 12.17 24.72 7.25
CA SER A 255 10.84 24.91 6.66
C SER A 255 10.62 23.97 5.48
N THR A 256 9.64 23.07 5.59
CA THR A 256 9.20 22.18 4.51
C THR A 256 7.74 22.49 4.13
N PRO A 257 7.27 22.09 2.93
CA PRO A 257 5.97 22.52 2.41
C PRO A 257 4.73 21.98 3.17
N PHE A 258 4.90 21.19 4.22
CA PHE A 258 3.83 20.43 4.86
C PHE A 258 2.86 21.24 5.75
N HIS A 259 3.04 22.56 5.88
CA HIS A 259 2.13 23.45 6.63
C HIS A 259 0.82 23.82 5.89
N ILE A 260 0.59 23.34 4.67
CA ILE A 260 -0.30 24.01 3.71
C ILE A 260 -1.81 24.04 4.04
N GLU A 261 -2.36 23.19 4.91
CA GLU A 261 -3.78 23.26 5.31
C GLU A 261 -4.05 23.69 6.77
N SER A 262 -3.02 24.14 7.51
CA SER A 262 -3.20 24.73 8.86
C SER A 262 -3.76 26.17 8.84
N ALA A 263 -4.17 26.67 7.67
CA ALA A 263 -4.57 28.06 7.44
C ALA A 263 -6.09 28.31 7.38
N ILE A 264 -6.92 27.28 7.60
CA ILE A 264 -8.39 27.42 7.61
C ILE A 264 -8.96 26.81 8.91
N ASN A 265 -9.57 27.67 9.73
CA ASN A 265 -10.22 27.41 11.04
C ASN A 265 -9.39 27.48 12.34
N GLY A 266 -8.15 28.00 12.31
CA GLY A 266 -7.58 28.77 13.43
C GLY A 266 -7.33 28.05 14.77
N CYS A 267 -7.44 26.72 14.84
CA CYS A 267 -7.14 25.92 16.02
C CYS A 267 -6.14 24.81 15.66
N THR A 268 -4.86 25.14 15.65
CA THR A 268 -3.78 24.22 15.27
C THR A 268 -3.21 23.51 16.48
N ALA A 269 -3.73 22.32 16.80
CA ALA A 269 -2.89 21.31 17.42
C ALA A 269 -1.84 20.87 16.39
N ASP A 270 -0.56 20.95 16.74
CA ASP A 270 0.55 20.81 15.79
C ASP A 270 0.78 19.33 15.44
N VAL A 271 0.07 18.82 14.42
CA VAL A 271 0.13 17.42 13.99
C VAL A 271 1.45 17.16 13.27
N THR A 272 2.29 16.29 13.84
CA THR A 272 3.59 15.93 13.24
C THR A 272 3.43 15.17 11.92
N LEU A 273 4.43 15.27 11.03
CA LEU A 273 4.45 14.54 9.76
C LEU A 273 4.19 13.03 9.93
N LEU A 274 4.69 12.42 11.00
CA LEU A 274 4.50 10.99 11.28
C LEU A 274 3.06 10.64 11.66
N GLN A 275 2.41 11.45 12.51
CA GLN A 275 0.98 11.28 12.82
C GLN A 275 0.14 11.45 11.55
N HIS A 276 0.43 12.48 10.76
CA HIS A 276 -0.28 12.75 9.52
C HIS A 276 -0.10 11.62 8.47
N ALA A 277 1.10 11.06 8.34
CA ALA A 277 1.33 9.87 7.51
C ALA A 277 0.55 8.66 8.04
N SER A 278 0.60 8.41 9.35
CA SER A 278 -0.13 7.33 10.02
C SER A 278 -1.65 7.40 9.78
N PHE A 279 -2.26 8.58 9.94
CA PHE A 279 -3.69 8.79 9.63
C PHE A 279 -4.02 8.58 8.14
N ARG A 280 -3.17 9.08 7.23
CA ARG A 280 -3.36 8.89 5.78
C ARG A 280 -3.30 7.43 5.36
N VAL A 281 -2.45 6.64 6.01
CA VAL A 281 -2.35 5.19 5.81
C VAL A 281 -3.56 4.48 6.40
N ALA A 282 -3.89 4.77 7.67
CA ALA A 282 -5.05 4.20 8.36
C ALA A 282 -6.34 4.38 7.56
N LEU A 283 -6.58 5.58 7.01
CA LEU A 283 -7.75 5.85 6.17
C LEU A 283 -7.81 4.95 4.92
N ARG A 284 -6.67 4.68 4.27
CA ARG A 284 -6.62 3.84 3.06
C ARG A 284 -6.88 2.37 3.36
N GLN A 285 -6.31 1.86 4.45
CA GLN A 285 -6.60 0.53 5.00
C GLN A 285 -8.10 0.42 5.33
N GLU A 286 -8.63 1.41 6.03
CA GLU A 286 -10.04 1.42 6.41
C GLU A 286 -10.97 1.50 5.20
N ILE A 287 -10.64 2.26 4.16
CA ILE A 287 -11.37 2.25 2.87
C ILE A 287 -11.31 0.86 2.22
N THR A 288 -10.15 0.20 2.20
CA THR A 288 -9.99 -1.16 1.67
C THR A 288 -10.90 -2.15 2.43
N SER A 289 -10.79 -2.19 3.75
CA SER A 289 -11.64 -3.02 4.61
C SER A 289 -13.13 -2.69 4.52
N ALA A 290 -13.51 -1.41 4.46
CA ALA A 290 -14.90 -0.96 4.37
C ALA A 290 -15.56 -1.32 3.04
N PHE A 291 -14.84 -1.13 1.93
CA PHE A 291 -15.30 -1.49 0.58
C PHE A 291 -15.43 -3.02 0.43
N MET A 292 -14.39 -3.78 0.81
CA MET A 292 -14.37 -5.24 0.68
C MET A 292 -15.40 -5.93 1.59
N LYS A 293 -15.63 -5.42 2.81
CA LYS A 293 -16.55 -6.01 3.80
C LYS A 293 -17.92 -5.32 3.82
N GLN A 294 -18.19 -4.43 2.86
CA GLN A 294 -19.44 -3.68 2.70
C GLN A 294 -19.97 -3.09 4.03
N ARG A 295 -19.06 -2.42 4.76
CA ARG A 295 -19.30 -1.92 6.13
C ARG A 295 -18.95 -0.43 6.23
N PRO A 296 -19.50 0.32 7.21
CA PRO A 296 -19.13 1.72 7.40
C PRO A 296 -17.68 1.91 7.85
N ILE A 297 -17.21 3.15 7.72
CA ILE A 297 -15.92 3.61 8.23
C ILE A 297 -16.00 3.64 9.76
N ARG A 298 -15.12 2.87 10.41
CA ARG A 298 -14.95 2.77 11.88
C ARG A 298 -13.90 3.73 12.43
N LEU A 299 -13.17 4.44 11.56
CA LEU A 299 -12.23 5.47 11.97
C LEU A 299 -12.96 6.76 12.37
N HIS A 300 -12.57 7.31 13.52
CA HIS A 300 -13.11 8.56 14.05
C HIS A 300 -12.99 9.69 13.01
N THR A 301 -14.07 10.45 12.79
CA THR A 301 -14.17 11.47 11.75
C THR A 301 -13.01 12.46 11.76
N ASP A 302 -12.57 12.88 12.95
CA ASP A 302 -11.44 13.81 13.13
C ASP A 302 -10.12 13.28 12.54
N ALA A 303 -9.87 11.96 12.57
CA ALA A 303 -8.66 11.35 12.01
C ALA A 303 -8.57 11.46 10.48
N TRP A 304 -9.67 11.80 9.81
CA TRP A 304 -9.74 11.99 8.36
C TRP A 304 -10.53 13.25 7.97
N SER A 305 -10.49 14.27 8.83
CA SER A 305 -11.17 15.57 8.71
C SER A 305 -10.57 16.51 7.66
N TRP A 306 -10.30 16.00 6.45
CA TRP A 306 -9.68 16.75 5.37
C TRP A 306 -10.66 17.74 4.69
N PRO A 307 -10.23 18.96 4.31
CA PRO A 307 -11.07 19.90 3.59
C PRO A 307 -11.56 19.37 2.23
N ARG A 308 -12.88 19.21 2.08
CA ARG A 308 -13.55 18.90 0.81
C ARG A 308 -13.71 20.18 -0.01
N SER A 309 -12.61 20.65 -0.62
CA SER A 309 -12.59 21.89 -1.39
C SER A 309 -11.95 21.73 -2.77
N PHE A 310 -12.38 22.57 -3.71
CA PHE A 310 -11.72 22.74 -5.00
C PHE A 310 -10.65 23.86 -4.96
N ALA A 311 -10.21 24.28 -3.77
CA ALA A 311 -9.20 25.32 -3.61
C ALA A 311 -7.86 24.85 -4.18
N LYS A 312 -7.14 25.73 -4.89
CA LYS A 312 -5.84 25.40 -5.50
C LYS A 312 -4.85 24.91 -4.44
N ALA A 313 -4.40 23.67 -4.59
CA ALA A 313 -3.40 23.01 -3.77
C ALA A 313 -2.44 22.19 -4.66
N ASP A 314 -1.44 21.55 -4.05
CA ASP A 314 -0.58 20.59 -4.76
C ASP A 314 -1.32 19.27 -5.10
N ASP A 315 -0.73 18.49 -6.01
CA ASP A 315 -1.34 17.26 -6.51
C ASP A 315 -1.56 16.20 -5.42
N THR A 316 -0.75 16.20 -4.34
CA THR A 316 -0.89 15.25 -3.23
C THR A 316 -2.10 15.59 -2.36
N VAL A 317 -2.35 16.88 -2.13
CA VAL A 317 -3.57 17.36 -1.45
C VAL A 317 -4.80 17.03 -2.30
N TRP A 318 -4.76 17.28 -3.61
CA TRP A 318 -5.84 16.90 -4.52
C TRP A 318 -6.13 15.39 -4.52
N ALA A 319 -5.09 14.54 -4.54
CA ALA A 319 -5.27 13.10 -4.45
C ALA A 319 -5.87 12.68 -3.10
N ASN A 320 -5.41 13.26 -1.98
CA ASN A 320 -5.97 12.98 -0.65
C ASN A 320 -7.43 13.43 -0.52
N ARG A 321 -7.85 14.52 -1.19
CA ARG A 321 -9.27 14.94 -1.25
C ARG A 321 -10.16 13.91 -1.94
N LEU A 322 -9.70 13.28 -3.03
CA LEU A 322 -10.45 12.20 -3.70
C LEU A 322 -10.56 10.93 -2.84
N ILE A 323 -9.54 10.64 -2.04
CA ILE A 323 -9.53 9.51 -1.08
C ILE A 323 -10.54 9.75 0.05
N VAL A 324 -10.57 10.97 0.59
CA VAL A 324 -11.54 11.38 1.63
C VAL A 324 -12.96 11.42 1.07
N PHE A 325 -13.16 11.84 -0.18
CA PHE A 325 -14.43 11.73 -0.87
C PHE A 325 -14.89 10.26 -1.02
N CYS A 326 -13.98 9.33 -1.33
CA CYS A 326 -14.30 7.90 -1.34
C CYS A 326 -14.75 7.39 0.05
N ALA A 327 -14.14 7.89 1.13
CA ALA A 327 -14.58 7.58 2.50
C ALA A 327 -15.97 8.17 2.83
N ASP A 328 -16.27 9.39 2.38
CA ASP A 328 -17.61 9.99 2.52
C ASP A 328 -18.69 9.16 1.81
N VAL A 329 -18.39 8.67 0.61
CA VAL A 329 -19.31 7.82 -0.18
C VAL A 329 -19.50 6.47 0.52
N LEU A 330 -18.44 5.84 1.03
CA LEU A 330 -18.54 4.61 1.83
C LEU A 330 -19.40 4.82 3.09
N GLN A 331 -19.22 5.92 3.81
CA GLN A 331 -20.03 6.24 4.98
C GLN A 331 -21.50 6.51 4.60
N PHE A 332 -21.77 7.11 3.45
CA PHE A 332 -23.14 7.23 2.92
C PHE A 332 -23.77 5.87 2.56
N CYS A 333 -23.01 4.97 1.93
CA CYS A 333 -23.49 3.65 1.51
C CYS A 333 -23.82 2.74 2.71
N PHE A 334 -22.97 2.76 3.74
CA PHE A 334 -22.99 1.76 4.81
C PHE A 334 -23.21 2.31 6.24
N GLY A 335 -23.18 3.63 6.45
CA GLY A 335 -23.24 4.28 7.78
C GLY A 335 -24.59 4.20 8.49
N GLY A 336 -25.70 4.08 7.75
CA GLY A 336 -27.05 3.94 8.33
C GLY A 336 -27.65 5.20 8.99
N ASP A 337 -26.86 6.24 9.24
CA ASP A 337 -27.24 7.45 10.00
C ASP A 337 -28.39 8.28 9.41
N ILE A 338 -28.81 8.01 8.17
CA ILE A 338 -29.81 8.81 7.45
C ILE A 338 -31.19 8.13 7.48
N SER A 339 -31.87 8.27 8.61
CA SER A 339 -33.16 7.61 8.89
C SER A 339 -34.36 8.04 8.02
N SER A 340 -34.20 9.02 7.12
CA SER A 340 -35.26 9.46 6.20
C SER A 340 -34.88 9.27 4.74
N SER A 341 -35.84 8.84 3.92
CA SER A 341 -35.67 8.70 2.46
C SER A 341 -35.20 10.01 1.81
N ASN A 342 -35.77 11.14 2.25
CA ASN A 342 -35.49 12.46 1.69
C ASN A 342 -34.06 12.90 2.03
N GLY A 343 -33.60 12.69 3.27
CA GLY A 343 -32.21 12.93 3.64
C GLY A 343 -31.23 12.06 2.84
N LYS A 344 -31.59 10.81 2.55
CA LYS A 344 -30.72 9.92 1.75
C LYS A 344 -30.60 10.41 0.30
N VAL A 345 -31.69 10.86 -0.31
CA VAL A 345 -31.68 11.49 -1.64
C VAL A 345 -30.86 12.78 -1.63
N GLN A 346 -31.05 13.65 -0.64
CA GLN A 346 -30.27 14.89 -0.53
C GLN A 346 -28.77 14.60 -0.41
N ARG A 347 -28.36 13.71 0.49
CA ARG A 347 -26.94 13.38 0.69
C ARG A 347 -26.31 12.74 -0.54
N TRP A 348 -27.06 11.90 -1.27
CA TRP A 348 -26.60 11.36 -2.55
C TRP A 348 -26.40 12.46 -3.60
N ASN A 349 -27.33 13.41 -3.70
CA ASN A 349 -27.18 14.57 -4.61
C ASN A 349 -25.93 15.38 -4.28
N GLU A 350 -25.68 15.71 -2.99
CA GLU A 350 -24.46 16.44 -2.57
C GLU A 350 -23.16 15.74 -3.02
N LEU A 351 -23.10 14.41 -2.87
CA LEU A 351 -21.94 13.61 -3.29
C LEU A 351 -21.82 13.54 -4.82
N LYS A 352 -22.96 13.41 -5.51
CA LYS A 352 -23.01 13.39 -6.98
C LYS A 352 -22.65 14.75 -7.58
N ASP A 353 -23.04 15.86 -6.95
CA ASP A 353 -22.68 17.22 -7.36
C ASP A 353 -21.18 17.48 -7.21
N PHE A 354 -20.53 16.95 -6.17
CA PHE A 354 -19.07 16.96 -6.05
C PHE A 354 -18.40 16.19 -7.21
N GLU A 355 -18.87 14.97 -7.51
CA GLU A 355 -18.35 14.17 -8.62
C GLU A 355 -18.56 14.87 -9.98
N ASN A 356 -19.75 15.41 -10.24
CA ASN A 356 -20.07 16.16 -11.45
C ASN A 356 -19.19 17.41 -11.61
N SER A 357 -18.85 18.06 -10.48
CA SER A 357 -17.99 19.26 -10.45
C SER A 357 -16.50 18.94 -10.60
N TRP A 358 -16.08 17.68 -10.45
CA TRP A 358 -14.66 17.32 -10.53
C TRP A 358 -14.03 17.69 -11.88
N GLU A 359 -14.68 17.35 -12.99
CA GLU A 359 -14.08 17.53 -14.33
C GLU A 359 -13.85 19.00 -14.71
N SER A 360 -14.62 19.94 -14.14
CA SER A 360 -14.47 21.38 -14.37
C SER A 360 -13.46 22.05 -13.41
N HIS A 361 -13.13 21.43 -12.28
CA HIS A 361 -12.23 21.98 -11.26
C HIS A 361 -10.88 21.27 -11.17
N LYS A 362 -10.73 20.07 -11.74
CA LYS A 362 -9.49 19.29 -11.64
C LYS A 362 -8.29 20.06 -12.20
N PRO A 363 -7.11 20.00 -11.55
CA PRO A 363 -5.89 20.54 -12.13
C PRO A 363 -5.52 19.85 -13.45
N LEU A 364 -4.81 20.57 -14.32
CA LEU A 364 -4.33 20.02 -15.60
C LEU A 364 -3.44 18.78 -15.42
N SER A 365 -2.70 18.67 -14.30
CA SER A 365 -1.88 17.52 -13.90
C SER A 365 -2.66 16.22 -13.72
N PHE A 366 -3.96 16.29 -13.38
CA PHE A 366 -4.88 15.15 -13.30
C PHE A 366 -5.48 14.74 -14.66
N SER A 367 -5.13 15.43 -15.75
CA SER A 367 -5.49 14.99 -17.10
C SER A 367 -4.59 13.82 -17.53
N SER A 368 -5.16 12.88 -18.28
CA SER A 368 -4.38 11.80 -18.89
C SER A 368 -3.45 12.36 -19.97
N ILE A 369 -2.17 12.00 -19.92
CA ILE A 369 -1.18 12.37 -20.95
C ILE A 369 -1.27 11.47 -22.19
N HIS A 370 -1.91 10.30 -22.07
CA HIS A 370 -2.20 9.41 -23.18
C HIS A 370 -3.49 8.63 -22.92
N TYR A 371 -4.25 8.35 -23.98
CA TYR A 371 -5.41 7.47 -23.98
C TYR A 371 -5.42 6.63 -25.26
N LYS A 372 -5.65 5.33 -25.13
CA LYS A 372 -5.87 4.39 -26.24
C LYS A 372 -6.91 3.36 -25.83
N GLU A 373 -7.90 3.15 -26.69
CA GLU A 373 -8.94 2.12 -26.54
C GLU A 373 -8.33 0.70 -26.66
N PRO A 374 -8.89 -0.30 -25.96
CA PRO A 374 -8.43 -1.68 -26.05
C PRO A 374 -8.62 -2.25 -27.46
N ASN A 375 -7.55 -2.73 -28.10
CA ASN A 375 -7.67 -3.46 -29.36
C ASN A 375 -7.98 -4.95 -29.12
N HIS A 376 -9.27 -5.27 -29.08
CA HIS A 376 -9.77 -6.64 -28.89
C HIS A 376 -9.22 -7.65 -29.92
N HIS A 377 -8.91 -7.23 -31.15
CA HIS A 377 -8.30 -8.12 -32.16
C HIS A 377 -6.89 -8.60 -31.79
N ASN A 378 -6.20 -7.88 -30.89
CA ASN A 378 -4.89 -8.25 -30.36
C ASN A 378 -4.96 -8.94 -28.98
N GLY A 379 -6.17 -9.23 -28.47
CA GLY A 379 -6.37 -9.69 -27.08
C GLY A 379 -6.18 -8.59 -26.04
N GLU A 380 -6.18 -7.31 -26.42
CA GLU A 380 -6.18 -6.22 -25.45
C GLU A 380 -7.58 -6.05 -24.86
N ILE A 381 -7.69 -6.16 -23.53
CA ILE A 381 -8.96 -6.09 -22.80
C ILE A 381 -9.17 -4.71 -22.17
N PHE A 382 -8.14 -4.17 -21.54
CA PHE A 382 -8.20 -2.94 -20.76
C PHE A 382 -7.70 -1.72 -21.57
N PRO A 383 -8.31 -0.53 -21.39
CA PRO A 383 -7.81 0.69 -22.00
C PRO A 383 -6.43 1.08 -21.45
N GLN A 384 -5.59 1.69 -22.28
CA GLN A 384 -4.31 2.25 -21.85
C GLN A 384 -4.49 3.74 -21.55
N ILE A 385 -4.28 4.15 -20.29
CA ILE A 385 -4.56 5.51 -19.82
C ILE A 385 -3.39 5.97 -18.95
N TRP A 386 -2.53 6.83 -19.49
CA TRP A 386 -1.34 7.30 -18.76
C TRP A 386 -1.59 8.64 -18.05
N TYR A 387 -1.03 8.77 -16.85
CA TYR A 387 -1.01 9.98 -16.04
C TYR A 387 0.42 10.42 -15.75
N LEU A 388 0.60 11.71 -15.42
CA LEU A 388 1.92 12.29 -15.19
C LEU A 388 2.66 11.72 -13.97
N ALA A 389 1.93 11.17 -13.00
CA ALA A 389 2.49 10.63 -11.77
C ALA A 389 1.51 9.70 -11.05
N ASP A 390 2.08 8.70 -10.38
CA ASP A 390 1.58 7.91 -9.25
C ASP A 390 0.52 8.57 -8.35
N THR A 391 0.72 9.85 -8.00
CA THR A 391 -0.23 10.63 -7.19
C THR A 391 -1.60 10.78 -7.84
N HIS A 392 -1.62 11.07 -9.15
CA HIS A 392 -2.84 11.21 -9.93
C HIS A 392 -3.55 9.87 -10.08
N VAL A 393 -2.77 8.80 -10.36
CA VAL A 393 -3.25 7.42 -10.46
C VAL A 393 -4.01 7.03 -9.19
N SER A 394 -3.38 7.21 -8.03
CA SER A 394 -3.96 6.90 -6.73
C SER A 394 -5.29 7.63 -6.49
N GLY A 395 -5.29 8.97 -6.58
CA GLY A 395 -6.50 9.77 -6.36
C GLY A 395 -7.65 9.42 -7.30
N LEU A 396 -7.36 9.23 -8.59
CA LEU A 396 -8.37 8.91 -9.61
C LEU A 396 -8.93 7.50 -9.45
N LEU A 397 -8.13 6.53 -9.02
CA LEU A 397 -8.62 5.17 -8.73
C LEU A 397 -9.59 5.15 -7.54
N TYR A 398 -9.34 5.93 -6.48
CA TYR A 398 -10.31 6.08 -5.38
C TYR A 398 -11.57 6.85 -5.80
N LEU A 399 -11.47 7.85 -6.70
CA LEU A 399 -12.63 8.49 -7.31
C LEU A 399 -13.47 7.49 -8.14
N ASP A 400 -12.81 6.60 -8.89
CA ASP A 400 -13.49 5.59 -9.70
C ASP A 400 -14.16 4.50 -8.82
N LEU A 401 -13.59 4.13 -7.66
CA LEU A 401 -14.30 3.34 -6.63
C LEU A 401 -15.54 4.08 -6.08
N ALA A 402 -15.41 5.38 -5.79
CA ALA A 402 -16.52 6.21 -5.31
C ALA A 402 -17.66 6.30 -6.34
N ARG A 403 -17.33 6.37 -7.64
CA ARG A 403 -18.29 6.33 -8.75
C ARG A 403 -19.07 5.02 -8.81
N ILE A 404 -18.41 3.87 -8.64
CA ILE A 404 -19.07 2.55 -8.56
C ILE A 404 -20.11 2.55 -7.45
N LEU A 405 -19.74 3.01 -6.25
CA LEU A 405 -20.63 3.10 -5.09
C LEU A 405 -21.81 4.05 -5.32
N LEU A 406 -21.58 5.25 -5.86
CA LEU A 406 -22.65 6.21 -6.16
C LEU A 406 -23.66 5.69 -7.19
N ILE A 407 -23.21 4.87 -8.16
CA ILE A 407 -24.05 4.22 -9.15
C ILE A 407 -24.84 3.05 -8.54
N ALA A 408 -24.22 2.23 -7.69
CA ALA A 408 -24.88 1.09 -7.04
C ALA A 408 -25.89 1.51 -5.96
N TYR A 409 -25.65 2.63 -5.27
CA TYR A 409 -26.48 3.12 -4.15
C TYR A 409 -27.40 4.30 -4.52
N ASP A 410 -27.62 4.54 -5.82
CA ASP A 410 -28.51 5.58 -6.34
C ASP A 410 -29.96 5.39 -5.80
N PRO A 411 -30.47 6.32 -4.98
CA PRO A 411 -31.79 6.19 -4.36
C PRO A 411 -32.96 6.48 -5.33
N THR A 412 -32.68 6.98 -6.53
CA THR A 412 -33.68 7.31 -7.57
C THR A 412 -34.05 6.11 -8.44
N VAL A 413 -33.28 5.02 -8.38
CA VAL A 413 -33.50 3.80 -9.17
C VAL A 413 -34.87 3.17 -8.84
N PRO A 414 -35.73 2.92 -9.85
CA PRO A 414 -37.02 2.26 -9.62
C PRO A 414 -36.84 0.88 -8.98
N ARG A 415 -37.56 0.63 -7.88
CA ARG A 415 -37.50 -0.65 -7.14
C ARG A 415 -38.53 -1.69 -7.61
N LEU A 416 -39.60 -1.24 -8.28
CA LEU A 416 -40.69 -2.09 -8.74
C LEU A 416 -41.32 -1.47 -10.01
N GLY A 417 -41.79 -2.33 -10.92
CA GLY A 417 -42.54 -1.93 -12.11
C GLY A 417 -41.81 -2.16 -13.44
N PRO A 418 -42.40 -1.73 -14.57
CA PRO A 418 -41.76 -1.83 -15.88
C PRO A 418 -40.50 -0.95 -15.92
N GLY A 419 -39.42 -1.48 -16.48
CA GLY A 419 -38.14 -0.77 -16.63
C GLY A 419 -37.07 -1.09 -15.58
N VAL A 420 -37.41 -1.70 -14.44
CA VAL A 420 -36.42 -2.08 -13.39
C VAL A 420 -35.27 -2.91 -13.97
N ALA A 421 -35.59 -3.95 -14.76
CA ALA A 421 -34.58 -4.80 -15.40
C ALA A 421 -33.68 -4.03 -16.41
N ALA A 422 -34.20 -2.98 -17.05
CA ALA A 422 -33.41 -2.14 -17.95
C ALA A 422 -32.49 -1.19 -17.16
N ALA A 423 -32.99 -0.61 -16.07
CA ALA A 423 -32.19 0.19 -15.13
C ALA A 423 -31.04 -0.63 -14.51
N LEU A 424 -31.31 -1.85 -14.01
CA LEU A 424 -30.29 -2.73 -13.45
C LEU A 424 -29.23 -3.14 -14.49
N ARG A 425 -29.61 -3.42 -15.75
CA ARG A 425 -28.63 -3.64 -16.83
C ARG A 425 -27.79 -2.39 -17.13
N GLY A 426 -28.39 -1.20 -17.12
CA GLY A 426 -27.68 0.07 -17.30
C GLY A 426 -26.69 0.38 -16.17
N ILE A 427 -27.06 0.05 -14.93
CA ILE A 427 -26.18 0.13 -13.74
C ILE A 427 -25.00 -0.84 -13.89
N SER A 428 -25.29 -2.12 -14.20
CA SER A 428 -24.29 -3.17 -14.41
C SER A 428 -23.28 -2.80 -15.52
N ALA A 429 -23.75 -2.25 -16.65
CA ALA A 429 -22.88 -1.78 -17.72
C ALA A 429 -21.93 -0.65 -17.26
N LYS A 430 -22.45 0.38 -16.58
CA LYS A 430 -21.62 1.49 -16.08
C LYS A 430 -20.59 1.03 -15.06
N ILE A 431 -20.95 0.11 -14.16
CA ILE A 431 -20.02 -0.47 -13.19
C ILE A 431 -18.88 -1.20 -13.94
N ARG A 432 -19.22 -2.02 -14.93
CA ARG A 432 -18.24 -2.75 -15.75
C ARG A 432 -17.27 -1.81 -16.47
N ASP A 433 -17.76 -0.73 -17.07
CA ASP A 433 -16.93 0.27 -17.75
C ASP A 433 -15.91 0.91 -16.79
N ILE A 434 -16.33 1.20 -15.55
CA ILE A 434 -15.44 1.76 -14.51
C ILE A 434 -14.43 0.71 -14.02
N VAL A 435 -14.82 -0.54 -13.82
CA VAL A 435 -13.89 -1.62 -13.42
C VAL A 435 -12.83 -1.85 -14.50
N LEU A 436 -13.22 -1.90 -15.78
CA LEU A 436 -12.27 -1.99 -16.92
C LEU A 436 -11.30 -0.80 -16.93
N ARG A 437 -11.81 0.41 -16.71
CA ARG A 437 -10.99 1.63 -16.58
C ARG A 437 -10.01 1.54 -15.40
N ILE A 438 -10.46 1.11 -14.23
CA ILE A 438 -9.61 0.91 -13.03
C ILE A 438 -8.46 -0.05 -13.34
N CYS A 439 -8.75 -1.21 -13.95
CA CYS A 439 -7.75 -2.20 -14.31
C CYS A 439 -6.74 -1.64 -15.35
N GLY A 440 -7.24 -0.93 -16.37
CA GLY A 440 -6.42 -0.27 -17.38
C GLY A 440 -5.48 0.79 -16.80
N VAL A 441 -5.99 1.67 -15.94
CA VAL A 441 -5.20 2.67 -15.21
C VAL A 441 -4.14 1.99 -14.33
N ALA A 442 -4.51 0.93 -13.60
CA ALA A 442 -3.62 0.22 -12.70
C ALA A 442 -2.46 -0.51 -13.41
N LEU A 443 -2.71 -1.08 -14.59
CA LEU A 443 -1.71 -1.79 -15.39
C LEU A 443 -0.83 -0.86 -16.24
N SER A 444 -1.37 0.27 -16.71
CA SER A 444 -0.67 1.12 -17.70
C SER A 444 0.27 2.17 -17.10
N ASN A 445 0.20 2.46 -15.79
CA ASN A 445 1.01 3.47 -15.11
C ASN A 445 2.07 2.85 -14.19
N ASN A 446 3.04 2.12 -14.75
CA ASN A 446 4.11 1.42 -14.01
C ASN A 446 3.58 0.68 -12.75
N PRO A 447 2.91 -0.48 -12.93
CA PRO A 447 1.96 -1.03 -11.98
C PRO A 447 2.49 -1.04 -10.53
N SER A 448 1.93 -0.14 -9.71
CA SER A 448 2.19 -0.10 -8.27
C SER A 448 1.31 -1.12 -7.54
N GLU A 449 1.73 -1.53 -6.35
CA GLU A 449 0.95 -2.51 -5.60
C GLU A 449 -0.45 -1.98 -5.22
N SER A 450 -0.59 -0.71 -4.85
CA SER A 450 -1.91 -0.16 -4.52
C SER A 450 -2.79 0.11 -5.73
N SER A 451 -2.22 0.49 -6.88
CA SER A 451 -3.06 0.66 -8.07
C SER A 451 -3.67 -0.69 -8.46
N LEU A 452 -2.86 -1.76 -8.38
CA LEU A 452 -3.35 -3.12 -8.53
C LEU A 452 -4.28 -3.56 -7.39
N LEU A 453 -4.03 -3.20 -6.12
CA LEU A 453 -4.93 -3.53 -5.00
C LEU A 453 -6.31 -2.88 -5.15
N ILE A 454 -6.39 -1.64 -5.63
CA ILE A 454 -7.67 -0.99 -5.94
C ILE A 454 -8.38 -1.70 -7.10
N ALA A 455 -7.64 -2.18 -8.10
CA ALA A 455 -8.19 -3.04 -9.15
C ALA A 455 -8.68 -4.39 -8.59
N GLN A 456 -7.93 -5.04 -7.69
CA GLN A 456 -8.39 -6.24 -6.98
C GLN A 456 -9.68 -5.99 -6.19
N MET A 457 -9.81 -4.86 -5.50
CA MET A 457 -11.03 -4.50 -4.78
C MET A 457 -12.22 -4.37 -5.74
N ALA A 458 -12.05 -3.64 -6.85
CA ALA A 458 -13.07 -3.46 -7.86
C ALA A 458 -13.48 -4.80 -8.53
N ILE A 459 -12.50 -5.65 -8.85
CA ILE A 459 -12.73 -7.00 -9.40
C ILE A 459 -13.46 -7.90 -8.38
N ALA A 460 -13.05 -7.88 -7.11
CA ALA A 460 -13.63 -8.76 -6.09
C ALA A 460 -15.08 -8.42 -5.75
N VAL A 461 -15.43 -7.13 -5.71
CA VAL A 461 -16.79 -6.67 -5.36
C VAL A 461 -17.71 -6.56 -6.59
N CYS A 462 -17.17 -6.35 -7.79
CA CYS A 462 -17.96 -6.09 -8.99
C CYS A 462 -17.71 -7.05 -10.16
N GLY A 463 -16.86 -8.07 -10.01
CA GLY A 463 -16.52 -9.02 -11.08
C GLY A 463 -17.69 -9.90 -11.55
N GLU A 464 -18.71 -10.10 -10.71
CA GLU A 464 -19.97 -10.79 -11.08
C GLU A 464 -20.72 -10.06 -12.22
N HIS A 465 -20.53 -8.75 -12.41
CA HIS A 465 -21.14 -7.98 -13.50
C HIS A 465 -20.59 -8.28 -14.91
N PHE A 466 -19.64 -9.22 -15.04
CA PHE A 466 -18.92 -9.55 -16.27
C PHE A 466 -19.36 -10.88 -16.87
N THR A 467 -20.00 -10.82 -18.03
CA THR A 467 -20.41 -11.99 -18.83
C THR A 467 -19.48 -12.29 -20.00
N ASP A 468 -18.58 -11.37 -20.35
CA ASP A 468 -17.64 -11.52 -21.47
C ASP A 468 -16.42 -12.33 -21.03
N ARG A 469 -16.11 -13.40 -21.77
CA ARG A 469 -15.09 -14.36 -21.34
C ARG A 469 -13.67 -13.80 -21.41
N ASP A 470 -13.38 -12.96 -22.38
CA ASP A 470 -12.05 -12.35 -22.55
C ASP A 470 -11.81 -11.31 -21.44
N GLN A 471 -12.86 -10.57 -21.05
CA GLN A 471 -12.81 -9.68 -19.88
C GLN A 471 -12.65 -10.43 -18.56
N GLN A 472 -13.33 -11.56 -18.37
CA GLN A 472 -13.13 -12.44 -17.21
C GLN A 472 -11.68 -12.92 -17.11
N ILE A 473 -11.11 -13.42 -18.21
CA ILE A 473 -9.71 -13.88 -18.27
C ILE A 473 -8.75 -12.73 -17.94
N GLY A 474 -8.93 -11.54 -18.53
CA GLY A 474 -8.09 -10.38 -18.24
C GLY A 474 -8.11 -9.95 -16.76
N MET A 475 -9.24 -10.11 -16.06
CA MET A 475 -9.31 -9.88 -14.62
C MET A 475 -8.58 -10.97 -13.81
N LEU A 476 -8.70 -12.24 -14.21
CA LEU A 476 -7.96 -13.34 -13.58
C LEU A 476 -6.44 -13.19 -13.75
N ASP A 477 -5.97 -12.75 -14.92
CA ASP A 477 -4.56 -12.48 -15.18
C ASP A 477 -4.01 -11.34 -14.28
N LEU A 478 -4.81 -10.30 -14.02
CA LEU A 478 -4.45 -9.21 -13.10
C LEU A 478 -4.33 -9.74 -11.65
N LEU A 479 -5.28 -10.56 -11.20
CA LEU A 479 -5.24 -11.21 -9.89
C LEU A 479 -4.02 -12.15 -9.77
N HIS A 480 -3.73 -12.94 -10.80
CA HIS A 480 -2.56 -13.82 -10.82
C HIS A 480 -1.25 -13.03 -10.76
N LYS A 481 -1.15 -11.91 -11.48
CA LYS A 481 0.00 -10.99 -11.41
C LYS A 481 0.21 -10.46 -9.99
N LEU A 482 -0.86 -10.09 -9.29
CA LEU A 482 -0.82 -9.68 -7.87
C LEU A 482 -0.29 -10.78 -6.96
N GLU A 483 -0.75 -12.01 -7.15
CA GLU A 483 -0.32 -13.16 -6.35
C GLU A 483 1.16 -13.52 -6.56
N VAL A 484 1.62 -13.52 -7.82
CA VAL A 484 3.01 -13.86 -8.17
C VAL A 484 4.00 -12.74 -7.86
N GLU A 485 3.70 -11.48 -8.22
CA GLU A 485 4.66 -10.37 -8.12
C GLU A 485 4.64 -9.66 -6.76
N TYR A 486 3.55 -9.74 -6.00
CA TYR A 486 3.35 -9.02 -4.74
C TYR A 486 2.98 -9.93 -3.56
N ALA A 487 2.95 -11.25 -3.76
CA ALA A 487 2.55 -12.25 -2.76
C ALA A 487 1.14 -12.01 -2.18
N ARG A 488 0.23 -11.44 -2.98
CA ARG A 488 -1.15 -11.18 -2.57
C ARG A 488 -2.03 -12.41 -2.68
N PRO A 489 -2.77 -12.77 -1.62
CA PRO A 489 -3.73 -13.86 -1.74
C PRO A 489 -4.93 -13.43 -2.58
N THR A 490 -5.05 -13.99 -3.77
CA THR A 490 -6.19 -13.77 -4.68
C THR A 490 -7.01 -15.03 -4.93
N ALA A 491 -6.45 -16.22 -4.65
CA ALA A 491 -7.10 -17.52 -4.84
C ALA A 491 -8.51 -17.66 -4.22
N ALA A 492 -8.88 -16.93 -3.17
CA ALA A 492 -10.26 -16.90 -2.67
C ALA A 492 -11.21 -16.17 -3.65
N ILE A 493 -10.83 -14.94 -4.03
CA ILE A 493 -11.56 -14.10 -5.00
C ILE A 493 -11.72 -14.83 -6.33
N VAL A 494 -10.66 -15.46 -6.83
CA VAL A 494 -10.70 -16.25 -8.08
C VAL A 494 -11.77 -17.34 -8.01
N ARG A 495 -11.77 -18.19 -6.97
CA ARG A 495 -12.75 -19.27 -6.81
C ARG A 495 -14.19 -18.77 -6.70
N ASP A 496 -14.40 -17.61 -6.09
CA ASP A 496 -15.73 -17.06 -5.89
C ASP A 496 -16.26 -16.44 -7.20
N LEU A 497 -15.41 -15.77 -7.98
CA LEU A 497 -15.72 -15.31 -9.33
C LEU A 497 -15.98 -16.46 -10.31
N GLU A 498 -15.12 -17.48 -10.33
CA GLU A 498 -15.32 -18.69 -11.16
C GLU A 498 -16.65 -19.37 -10.85
N ARG A 499 -17.04 -19.42 -9.56
CA ARG A 499 -18.34 -19.97 -9.14
C ARG A 499 -19.49 -19.10 -9.62
N ALA A 500 -19.40 -17.77 -9.48
CA ALA A 500 -20.44 -16.85 -9.92
C ALA A 500 -20.67 -16.95 -11.44
N TRP A 501 -19.61 -16.87 -12.25
CA TRP A 501 -19.69 -16.95 -13.70
C TRP A 501 -20.18 -18.32 -14.22
N SER A 502 -19.95 -19.40 -13.47
CA SER A 502 -20.45 -20.74 -13.80
C SER A 502 -21.95 -20.92 -13.54
N CYS A 503 -22.57 -20.08 -12.70
CA CYS A 503 -24.01 -20.14 -12.41
C CYS A 503 -24.89 -19.44 -13.47
N ASP A 504 -24.30 -18.54 -14.26
CA ASP A 504 -24.97 -17.77 -15.33
C ASP A 504 -24.84 -18.40 -16.72
N SER A 505 -24.25 -19.61 -16.82
CA SER A 505 -23.92 -20.33 -18.07
C SER A 505 -24.96 -21.38 -18.51
#